data_AF-R7R0F9-F1
#
_entry.id   AF-R7R0F9-F1
#
_cell.length_a   1.000
_cell.length_b   1.000
_cell.length_c   1.000
_cell.angle_alpha   90.00
_cell.angle_beta   90.00
_cell.angle_gamma   90.00
#
_symmetry.space_group_name_H-M   'P 1'
#
loop_
_entity.id
_entity.type
_entity.pdbx_description
1 polymer ?
#
loop_
_entity_poly.entity_id
_entity_poly.type
_entity_poly.pdbx_seq_one_letter_code
_entity_poly.pdbx_strand_id
1 'polypeptide(L)'
;MAIIISCLFVLAITKPVVWIAHMETASADMCFRMVVAITIVKPIVWVLSFIPAYGMRAAGDVKFSMILSMLTMWCMRVALCIYLSRVWGFGPMAVWIGMFADWTLRGIIFTGRFLSGKWLQKKVI
;
A
#
# COMPACT_ATOMS: atom_id res chain seq x y z
N MET A 1 14.84 -8.15 0.09
CA MET A 1 14.55 -9.54 -0.34
C MET A 1 13.32 -10.15 0.35
N ALA A 2 13.14 -9.98 1.67
CA ALA A 2 11.99 -10.55 2.40
C ALA A 2 10.61 -10.25 1.79
N ILE A 3 10.38 -9.03 1.29
CA ILE A 3 9.09 -8.64 0.68
C ILE A 3 8.81 -9.45 -0.58
N ILE A 4 9.80 -9.62 -1.46
CA ILE A 4 9.65 -10.38 -2.72
C ILE A 4 9.34 -11.84 -2.38
N ILE A 5 10.11 -12.44 -1.46
CA ILE A 5 9.89 -13.83 -1.00
C ILE A 5 8.48 -13.99 -0.45
N SER A 6 8.02 -13.05 0.40
CA SER A 6 6.66 -13.10 0.94
C SER A 6 5.58 -13.00 -0.14
N CYS A 7 5.78 -12.18 -1.18
CA CYS A 7 4.81 -12.03 -2.27
C CYS A 7 4.75 -13.30 -3.13
N LEU A 8 5.90 -13.88 -3.45
CA LEU A 8 5.98 -15.14 -4.20
C LEU A 8 5.37 -16.30 -3.41
N PHE A 9 5.61 -16.37 -2.11
CA PHE A 9 5.00 -17.35 -1.23
C PHE A 9 3.47 -17.22 -1.23
N VAL A 10 2.94 -16.00 -1.03
CA VAL A 10 1.49 -15.74 -1.07
C VAL A 10 0.89 -16.13 -2.43
N LEU A 11 1.55 -15.78 -3.53
CA LEU A 11 1.10 -16.14 -4.87
C LEU A 11 1.05 -17.66 -5.07
N ALA A 12 2.06 -18.40 -4.58
CA ALA A 12 2.10 -19.86 -4.67
C ALA A 12 0.97 -20.54 -3.88
N ILE A 13 0.65 -20.05 -2.68
CA ILE A 13 -0.42 -20.61 -1.85
C ILE A 13 -1.82 -20.14 -2.23
N THR A 14 -1.96 -19.17 -3.14
CA THR A 14 -3.28 -18.59 -3.47
C THR A 14 -4.24 -19.64 -4.02
N LYS A 15 -3.77 -20.51 -4.93
CA LYS A 15 -4.59 -21.58 -5.52
C LYS A 15 -5.13 -22.57 -4.47
N PRO A 16 -4.30 -23.17 -3.58
CA PRO A 16 -4.82 -24.08 -2.56
C PRO A 16 -5.73 -23.36 -1.56
N VAL A 17 -5.46 -22.09 -1.21
CA VAL A 17 -6.32 -21.32 -0.30
C VAL A 17 -7.71 -21.11 -0.89
N VAL A 18 -7.80 -20.70 -2.16
CA VAL A 18 -9.08 -20.48 -2.87
C VAL A 18 -9.88 -21.77 -2.98
N TRP A 19 -9.21 -22.91 -3.20
CA TRP A 19 -9.84 -24.22 -3.24
C TRP A 19 -10.41 -24.65 -1.88
N ILE A 20 -9.64 -24.50 -0.80
CA ILE A 20 -10.10 -24.80 0.57
C ILE A 20 -11.26 -23.87 0.97
N ALA A 21 -11.24 -22.62 0.52
CA ALA A 21 -12.29 -21.65 0.78
C ALA A 21 -13.59 -21.91 -0.01
N HIS A 22 -13.65 -22.94 -0.87
CA HIS A 22 -14.81 -23.30 -1.69
C HIS A 22 -15.38 -22.09 -2.46
N MET A 23 -14.48 -21.25 -2.98
CA MET A 23 -14.88 -20.00 -3.64
C MET A 23 -15.53 -20.28 -5.00
N GLU A 24 -16.56 -19.50 -5.33
CA GLU A 24 -17.10 -19.43 -6.68
C GLU A 24 -16.01 -19.00 -7.68
N THR A 25 -16.05 -19.53 -8.91
CA THR A 25 -15.06 -19.27 -9.96
C THR A 25 -14.83 -17.78 -10.23
N ALA A 26 -15.90 -16.98 -10.27
CA ALA A 26 -15.79 -15.53 -10.46
C ALA A 26 -15.03 -14.83 -9.32
N SER A 27 -15.28 -15.25 -8.07
CA SER A 27 -14.61 -14.71 -6.88
C SER A 27 -13.16 -15.17 -6.78
N ALA A 28 -12.89 -16.42 -7.15
CA ALA A 28 -11.54 -16.99 -7.25
C ALA A 28 -10.67 -16.22 -8.24
N ASP A 29 -11.18 -15.95 -9.44
CA ASP A 29 -10.46 -15.20 -10.48
C ASP A 29 -10.17 -13.76 -10.05
N MET A 30 -11.15 -13.09 -9.42
CA MET A 30 -10.95 -11.76 -8.87
C MET A 30 -9.86 -11.75 -7.78
N CYS A 31 -9.89 -12.71 -6.85
CA CYS A 31 -8.88 -12.88 -5.82
C CYS A 31 -7.49 -13.07 -6.43
N PHE A 32 -7.36 -13.95 -7.42
CA PHE A 32 -6.08 -14.21 -8.08
C PHE A 32 -5.53 -12.96 -8.78
N ARG A 33 -6.38 -12.21 -9.50
CA ARG A 33 -6.00 -10.93 -10.12
C ARG A 33 -5.49 -9.92 -9.10
N MET A 34 -6.14 -9.82 -7.95
CA MET A 34 -5.72 -8.93 -6.86
C MET A 34 -4.36 -9.35 -6.28
N VAL A 35 -4.17 -10.65 -6.04
CA VAL A 35 -2.90 -11.20 -5.52
C VAL A 35 -1.75 -10.97 -6.50
N VAL A 36 -1.98 -11.16 -7.80
CA VAL A 36 -0.97 -10.87 -8.81
C VAL A 36 -0.62 -9.37 -8.82
N ALA A 37 -1.62 -8.50 -8.79
CA ALA A 37 -1.41 -7.05 -8.79
C ALA A 37 -0.59 -6.59 -7.58
N ILE A 38 -0.92 -7.05 -6.36
CA ILE A 38 -0.15 -6.69 -5.16
C ILE A 38 1.26 -7.28 -5.17
N THR A 39 1.44 -8.49 -5.72
CA THR A 39 2.76 -9.12 -5.84
C THR A 39 3.71 -8.27 -6.68
N ILE A 40 3.21 -7.58 -7.70
CA ILE A 40 4.01 -6.70 -8.57
C ILE A 40 4.23 -5.33 -7.91
N VAL A 41 3.16 -4.71 -7.39
CA VAL A 41 3.22 -3.32 -6.90
C VAL A 41 3.92 -3.21 -5.54
N LYS A 42 3.70 -4.17 -4.63
CA LYS A 42 4.21 -4.10 -3.26
C LYS A 42 5.74 -4.00 -3.19
N PRO A 43 6.54 -4.81 -3.90
CA PRO A 43 7.99 -4.68 -3.86
C PRO A 43 8.52 -3.31 -4.28
N ILE A 44 7.84 -2.65 -5.21
CA ILE A 44 8.27 -1.37 -5.80
C ILE A 44 7.87 -0.20 -4.90
N VAL A 45 6.59 -0.13 -4.55
CA VAL A 45 6.00 1.10 -3.99
C VAL A 45 5.93 1.04 -2.46
N TRP A 46 5.67 -0.14 -1.89
CA TRP A 46 5.42 -0.28 -0.46
C TRP A 46 6.65 0.09 0.38
N VAL A 47 7.84 -0.32 -0.06
CA VAL A 47 9.11 -0.06 0.65
C VAL A 47 9.32 1.44 0.90
N LEU A 48 9.20 2.25 -0.16
CA LEU A 48 9.38 3.70 -0.09
C LEU A 48 8.28 4.40 0.71
N SER A 49 7.08 3.80 0.74
CA SER A 49 5.93 4.34 1.46
C SER A 49 6.04 4.19 2.97
N PHE A 50 6.70 3.13 3.44
CA PHE A 50 6.69 2.73 4.84
C PHE A 50 8.05 2.86 5.52
N ILE A 51 9.16 2.48 4.89
CA ILE A 51 10.48 2.51 5.53
C ILE A 51 10.90 3.94 5.95
N PRO A 52 10.85 4.96 5.08
CA PRO A 52 11.21 6.32 5.47
C PRO A 52 10.26 6.87 6.55
N ALA A 53 8.99 6.46 6.53
CA ALA A 53 8.02 6.85 7.56
C ALA A 53 8.43 6.33 8.94
N TYR A 54 8.82 5.06 9.03
CA TYR A 54 9.30 4.46 10.28
C TYR A 54 10.60 5.12 10.76
N GLY A 55 11.54 5.39 9.85
CA GLY A 55 12.78 6.10 10.17
C GLY A 55 12.52 7.51 10.71
N MET A 56 11.65 8.28 10.07
CA MET A 56 11.26 9.62 10.54
C MET A 56 10.57 9.59 11.91
N ARG A 57 9.75 8.57 12.18
CA ARG A 57 9.12 8.39 13.50
C ARG A 57 10.15 8.10 14.58
N ALA A 58 11.11 7.22 14.30
CA ALA A 58 12.19 6.90 15.23
C ALA A 58 13.10 8.12 15.51
N ALA A 59 13.28 9.00 14.53
CA ALA A 59 14.00 10.27 14.68
C ALA A 59 13.19 11.40 15.34
N GLY A 60 11.96 11.14 15.80
CA GLY A 60 11.11 12.13 16.47
C GLY A 60 10.23 12.99 15.55
N ASP A 61 10.30 12.84 14.22
CA ASP A 61 9.41 13.51 13.25
C ASP A 61 8.07 12.75 13.08
N VAL A 62 7.46 12.39 14.21
CA VAL A 62 6.24 11.57 14.25
C VAL A 62 5.04 12.33 13.69
N LYS A 63 4.85 13.60 14.08
CA LYS A 63 3.67 14.41 13.71
C LYS A 63 3.52 14.53 12.20
N PHE A 64 4.60 14.86 11.49
CA PHE A 64 4.56 14.96 10.03
C PHE A 64 4.18 13.63 9.39
N SER A 65 4.89 12.56 9.76
CA SER A 65 4.67 11.25 9.16
C SER A 65 3.25 10.72 9.40
N MET A 66 2.67 10.98 10.58
CA MET A 66 1.32 10.53 10.93
C MET A 66 0.23 11.36 10.23
N ILE A 67 0.34 12.69 10.25
CA ILE A 67 -0.65 13.56 9.60
C ILE A 67 -0.69 13.29 8.10
N LEU A 68 0.48 13.24 7.44
CA LEU A 68 0.52 12.92 6.02
C LEU A 68 -0.09 11.55 5.74
N SER A 69 0.26 10.55 6.55
CA SER A 69 -0.28 9.20 6.42
C SER A 69 -1.81 9.15 6.51
N MET A 70 -2.41 9.95 7.38
CA MET A 70 -3.86 10.04 7.52
C MET A 70 -4.48 10.75 6.31
N LEU A 71 -3.91 11.89 5.91
CA LEU A 71 -4.43 12.68 4.78
C LEU A 71 -4.38 11.87 3.48
N THR A 72 -3.25 11.24 3.15
CA THR A 72 -3.16 10.45 1.91
C THR A 72 -4.10 9.25 1.94
N MET A 73 -4.31 8.63 3.11
CA MET A 73 -5.25 7.51 3.23
C MET A 73 -6.69 7.94 2.95
N TRP A 74 -7.16 9.05 3.53
CA TRP A 74 -8.52 9.52 3.28
C TRP A 74 -8.68 10.09 1.86
N CYS A 75 -7.75 10.93 1.41
CA CYS A 75 -7.86 11.59 0.11
C CYS A 75 -7.64 10.62 -1.07
N MET A 76 -6.62 9.76 -1.01
CA MET A 76 -6.34 8.84 -2.11
C MET A 76 -7.08 7.53 -1.93
N ARG A 77 -6.95 6.86 -0.78
CA ARG A 77 -7.53 5.52 -0.66
C ARG A 77 -9.05 5.56 -0.58
N VAL A 78 -9.61 6.32 0.37
CA VAL A 78 -11.06 6.33 0.59
C VAL A 78 -11.78 7.00 -0.58
N ALA A 79 -11.37 8.21 -0.97
CA ALA A 79 -12.07 8.94 -2.04
C ALA A 79 -11.95 8.22 -3.40
N LEU A 80 -10.76 7.73 -3.79
CA LEU A 80 -10.58 7.04 -5.07
C LEU A 80 -11.30 5.69 -5.09
N CYS A 81 -11.31 4.96 -3.97
CA CYS A 81 -12.07 3.71 -3.86
C CYS A 81 -13.58 3.97 -4.02
N ILE A 82 -14.13 4.99 -3.36
CA ILE A 82 -15.55 5.35 -3.49
C ILE A 82 -15.85 5.75 -4.93
N TYR A 83 -15.01 6.59 -5.54
CA TYR A 83 -15.18 7.03 -6.92
C TYR A 83 -15.17 5.86 -7.91
N LEU A 84 -14.13 5.02 -7.89
CA LEU A 84 -14.00 3.90 -8.83
C LEU A 84 -15.05 2.81 -8.60
N SER A 85 -15.42 2.54 -7.34
CA SER A 85 -16.45 1.54 -7.05
C SER A 85 -17.85 2.01 -7.44
N ARG A 86 -18.21 3.27 -7.18
CA ARG A 86 -19.56 3.80 -7.42
C ARG A 86 -19.80 4.25 -8.85
N VAL A 87 -18.80 4.89 -9.47
CA VAL A 87 -18.97 5.49 -10.80
C VAL A 87 -18.63 4.49 -11.90
N TRP A 88 -17.58 3.69 -11.72
CA TRP A 88 -17.07 2.79 -12.78
C TRP A 88 -17.38 1.32 -12.51
N GLY A 89 -17.93 0.97 -11.34
CA GLY A 89 -18.31 -0.40 -11.01
C GLY A 89 -17.14 -1.38 -10.90
N PHE A 90 -15.91 -0.89 -10.63
CA PHE A 90 -14.68 -1.72 -10.58
C PHE A 90 -14.64 -2.80 -9.49
N GLY A 91 -15.70 -2.93 -8.68
CA GLY A 91 -15.80 -3.92 -7.62
C GLY A 91 -14.66 -3.79 -6.60
N PRO A 92 -14.14 -4.91 -6.04
CA PRO A 92 -13.10 -4.85 -5.02
C PRO A 92 -11.74 -4.41 -5.56
N MET A 93 -11.51 -4.42 -6.88
CA MET A 93 -10.27 -3.94 -7.48
C MET A 93 -10.08 -2.43 -7.28
N ALA A 94 -11.18 -1.66 -7.14
CA ALA A 94 -11.14 -0.24 -6.80
C ALA A 94 -10.38 0.03 -5.49
N VAL A 95 -10.52 -0.85 -4.50
CA VAL A 95 -9.83 -0.75 -3.20
C VAL A 95 -8.32 -0.88 -3.39
N TRP A 96 -7.88 -1.84 -4.20
CA TRP A 96 -6.46 -2.08 -4.48
C TRP A 96 -5.83 -0.91 -5.24
N ILE A 97 -6.52 -0.37 -6.24
CA ILE A 97 -6.06 0.82 -6.98
C ILE A 97 -5.92 2.01 -6.04
N GLY A 98 -6.91 2.27 -5.18
CA GLY A 98 -6.83 3.31 -4.15
C GLY A 98 -5.65 3.11 -3.19
N MET A 99 -5.38 1.86 -2.82
CA MET A 99 -4.25 1.53 -1.96
C MET A 99 -2.90 1.76 -2.66
N PHE A 100 -2.77 1.39 -3.93
CA PHE A 100 -1.55 1.64 -4.71
C PHE A 100 -1.29 3.13 -4.94
N ALA A 101 -2.33 3.91 -5.19
CA ALA A 101 -2.24 5.36 -5.32
C ALA A 101 -1.78 6.03 -4.01
N ASP A 102 -2.37 5.66 -2.87
CA ASP A 102 -1.95 6.15 -1.53
C ASP A 102 -0.47 5.82 -1.26
N TRP A 103 -0.05 4.58 -1.51
CA TRP A 103 1.34 4.19 -1.34
C TRP A 103 2.26 5.00 -2.26
N THR A 104 1.92 5.13 -3.55
CA THR A 104 2.77 5.87 -4.50
C THR A 104 2.97 7.33 -4.06
N LEU A 105 1.88 8.01 -3.71
CA LEU A 105 1.94 9.39 -3.24
C LEU A 105 2.76 9.53 -1.95
N ARG A 106 2.55 8.61 -1.01
CA ARG A 106 3.28 8.60 0.26
C ARG A 106 4.77 8.33 0.06
N GLY A 107 5.12 7.37 -0.81
CA GLY A 107 6.49 7.07 -1.18
C GLY A 107 7.20 8.27 -1.77
N ILE A 108 6.55 9.02 -2.67
CA ILE A 108 7.12 10.24 -3.27
C ILE A 108 7.36 11.30 -2.19
N ILE A 109 6.35 11.63 -1.39
CA ILE A 109 6.46 12.72 -0.40
C ILE A 109 7.45 12.37 0.71
N PHE A 110 7.45 11.13 1.19
CA PHE A 110 8.40 10.70 2.22
C PHE A 110 9.83 10.60 1.70
N THR A 111 10.03 10.15 0.46
CA THR A 111 11.37 10.16 -0.15
C THR A 111 11.87 11.59 -0.30
N GLY A 112 11.04 12.50 -0.82
CA GLY A 112 11.39 13.92 -0.91
C GLY A 112 11.71 14.55 0.45
N ARG A 113 10.94 14.23 1.49
CA ARG A 113 11.23 14.72 2.84
C ARG A 113 12.50 14.12 3.43
N PHE A 114 12.73 12.82 3.21
CA PHE A 114 13.94 12.15 3.67
C PHE A 114 15.19 12.78 3.06
N LEU A 115 15.17 13.04 1.74
CA LEU A 115 16.25 13.70 1.02
C LEU A 115 16.42 15.17 1.42
N SER A 116 15.35 15.86 1.83
CA SER A 116 15.43 17.27 2.26
C SER A 116 16.21 17.48 3.57
N GLY A 117 16.53 16.42 4.32
CA GLY A 117 17.28 16.51 5.58
C GLY A 117 16.55 17.22 6.73
N LYS A 118 15.37 17.79 6.50
CA LYS A 118 14.58 18.54 7.50
C LYS A 118 14.17 17.69 8.71
N TRP A 119 14.20 16.37 8.58
CA TRP A 119 13.93 15.44 9.67
C TRP A 119 15.10 15.35 10.67
N LEU A 120 16.34 15.63 10.27
CA LEU A 120 17.53 15.63 11.15
C LEU A 120 17.55 16.79 12.15
N GLN A 121 16.83 17.87 11.85
CA GLN A 121 16.73 19.05 12.72
C GLN A 121 15.77 18.83 13.89
N LYS A 122 15.06 17.70 13.93
CA LYS A 122 14.19 17.32 15.04
C LYS A 122 15.04 16.61 16.10
N LYS A 123 15.15 17.22 17.29
CA LYS A 123 15.72 16.54 18.45
C LYS A 123 14.66 15.61 19.05
N VAL A 124 15.01 14.35 19.21
CA VAL A 124 14.35 13.46 20.17
C VAL A 124 14.76 13.97 21.55
N ILE A 125 13.78 14.37 22.37
CA ILE A 125 14.00 14.77 23.77
C ILE A 125 14.30 13.51 24.57
#